data_AF-A0A2G9U570-F1
#
_entry.id   AF-A0A2G9U570-F1
#
_cell.length_a   1.000
_cell.length_b   1.000
_cell.length_c   1.000
_cell.angle_alpha   90.00
_cell.angle_beta   90.00
_cell.angle_gamma   90.00
#
_symmetry.space_group_name_H-M   'P 1'
#
loop_
_entity.id
_entity.type
_entity.pdbx_description
1 polymer ?
#
loop_
_entity_poly.entity_id
_entity_poly.type
_entity_poly.pdbx_seq_one_letter_code
_entity_poly.pdbx_strand_id
1 'polypeptide(L)'
;MRADTTPALFLRAIAPLMALPEVRFNVVKRIDGWLQHVKLQRLALQLLILVGLNYGNATDSPQEKSVLARLLQMRMLKNKNVTSVFTVSLREMLVRKSDCNMRIAIRLLLENEFGHVMSRHPHNVSILISMFGFDRTRAAE
;
A
#
# COMPACT_ATOMS: atom_id res chain seq x y z
N MET A 1 5.23 2.12 23.98
CA MET A 1 4.94 1.10 22.95
C MET A 1 5.82 -0.11 23.22
N ARG A 2 5.27 -1.33 23.28
CA ARG A 2 6.09 -2.54 23.34
C ARG A 2 6.88 -2.66 22.03
N ALA A 3 8.16 -3.01 22.12
CA ALA A 3 8.97 -3.27 20.92
C ALA A 3 8.31 -4.39 20.10
N ASP A 4 8.21 -4.21 18.77
CA ASP A 4 7.69 -5.27 17.91
C ASP A 4 8.66 -6.44 17.94
N THR A 5 8.25 -7.56 18.54
CA THR A 5 9.05 -8.77 18.69
C THR A 5 8.88 -9.75 17.52
N THR A 6 8.28 -9.31 16.42
CA THR A 6 8.03 -10.16 15.25
C THR A 6 9.36 -10.78 14.75
N PRO A 7 9.49 -12.13 14.76
CA PRO A 7 10.67 -12.79 14.24
C PRO A 7 10.81 -12.57 12.73
N ALA A 8 12.02 -12.35 12.22
CA ALA A 8 12.23 -12.17 10.78
C ALA A 8 11.76 -13.38 9.95
N LEU A 9 11.87 -14.59 10.50
CA LEU A 9 11.39 -15.81 9.87
C LEU A 9 9.86 -15.82 9.68
N PHE A 10 9.11 -15.13 10.52
CA PHE A 10 7.66 -15.02 10.37
C PHE A 10 7.27 -14.30 9.07
N LEU A 11 7.95 -13.19 8.75
CA LEU A 11 7.70 -12.46 7.49
C LEU A 11 7.98 -13.32 6.26
N ARG A 12 8.99 -14.21 6.33
CA ARG A 12 9.28 -15.17 5.25
C ARG A 12 8.19 -16.25 5.14
N ALA A 13 7.72 -16.77 6.26
CA ALA A 13 6.70 -17.81 6.30
C ALA A 13 5.35 -17.33 5.75
N ILE A 14 4.99 -16.06 5.94
CA ILE A 14 3.71 -15.51 5.43
C ILE A 14 3.77 -15.05 3.97
N ALA A 15 4.96 -14.87 3.39
CA ALA A 15 5.13 -14.43 2.01
C ALA A 15 4.34 -15.27 0.97
N PRO A 16 4.38 -16.61 0.97
CA PRO A 16 3.58 -17.42 0.04
C PRO A 16 2.07 -17.33 0.31
N LEU A 17 1.66 -16.95 1.53
CA LEU A 17 0.26 -16.81 1.91
C LEU A 17 -0.35 -15.47 1.48
N MET A 18 0.44 -14.58 0.88
CA MET A 18 0.01 -13.27 0.40
C MET A 18 -1.01 -13.34 -0.74
N ALA A 19 -1.31 -14.53 -1.29
CA ALA A 19 -2.44 -14.75 -2.19
C ALA A 19 -3.80 -14.66 -1.48
N LEU A 20 -3.86 -14.85 -0.15
CA LEU A 20 -5.08 -14.77 0.65
C LEU A 20 -5.37 -13.31 1.07
N PRO A 21 -6.56 -12.76 0.78
CA PRO A 21 -6.92 -11.37 1.14
C PRO A 21 -6.81 -11.07 2.64
N GLU A 22 -7.13 -12.03 3.50
CA GLU A 22 -7.08 -11.90 4.96
C GLU A 22 -5.65 -11.73 5.45
N VAL A 23 -4.71 -12.45 4.83
CA VAL A 23 -3.28 -12.37 5.14
C VAL A 23 -2.76 -11.00 4.70
N ARG A 24 -3.06 -10.55 3.48
CA ARG A 24 -2.70 -9.21 3.00
C ARG A 24 -3.21 -8.11 3.93
N PHE A 25 -4.47 -8.19 4.35
CA PHE A 25 -5.06 -7.23 5.27
C PHE A 25 -4.32 -7.18 6.62
N ASN A 26 -3.98 -8.34 7.19
CA ASN A 26 -3.22 -8.38 8.44
C ASN A 26 -1.78 -7.88 8.27
N VAL A 27 -1.16 -8.11 7.12
CA VAL A 27 0.17 -7.59 6.78
C VAL A 27 0.16 -6.06 6.71
N VAL A 28 -0.76 -5.44 5.96
CA VAL A 28 -0.77 -3.97 5.83
C VAL A 28 -1.12 -3.25 7.14
N LYS A 29 -1.80 -3.91 8.09
CA LYS A 29 -2.01 -3.36 9.44
C LYS A 29 -0.71 -3.22 10.24
N ARG A 30 0.32 -4.01 9.92
CA ARG A 30 1.60 -4.07 10.66
C ARG A 30 2.79 -3.53 9.89
N ILE A 31 2.67 -3.38 8.58
CA ILE A 31 3.79 -3.11 7.67
C ILE A 31 4.53 -1.82 8.02
N ASP A 32 3.84 -0.76 8.46
CA ASP A 32 4.46 0.49 8.89
C ASP A 32 5.44 0.26 10.07
N GLY A 33 5.06 -0.58 11.04
CA GLY A 33 5.92 -0.95 12.17
C GLY A 33 7.12 -1.79 11.73
N TRP A 34 6.91 -2.75 10.83
CA TRP A 34 8.01 -3.57 10.31
C TRP A 34 8.99 -2.77 9.44
N LEU A 35 8.51 -1.75 8.71
CA LEU A 35 9.35 -0.85 7.93
C LEU A 35 10.18 0.10 8.80
N GLN A 36 9.75 0.39 10.03
CA GLN A 36 10.56 1.12 11.02
C GLN A 36 11.68 0.26 11.60
N HIS A 37 11.50 -1.06 11.65
CA HIS A 37 12.44 -1.97 12.27
C HIS A 37 13.54 -2.40 11.30
N VAL A 38 14.77 -1.92 11.51
CA VAL A 38 15.92 -2.13 10.59
C VAL A 38 16.11 -3.60 10.18
N LYS A 39 15.99 -4.56 11.12
CA LYS A 39 16.16 -6.00 10.81
C LYS A 39 15.03 -6.58 9.95
N LEU A 40 13.84 -5.98 9.96
CA LEU A 40 12.66 -6.45 9.24
C LEU A 40 12.40 -5.67 7.96
N GLN A 41 12.95 -4.46 7.85
CA GLN A 41 12.63 -3.51 6.77
C GLN A 41 12.77 -4.14 5.37
N ARG A 42 13.85 -4.87 5.10
CA ARG A 42 14.04 -5.54 3.79
C ARG A 42 12.92 -6.53 3.49
N LEU A 43 12.51 -7.35 4.47
CA LEU A 43 11.43 -8.32 4.31
C LEU A 43 10.07 -7.64 4.20
N ALA A 44 9.86 -6.55 4.95
CA ALA A 44 8.64 -5.76 4.87
C ALA A 44 8.47 -5.09 3.50
N LEU A 45 9.57 -4.61 2.89
CA LEU A 45 9.54 -4.09 1.52
C LEU A 45 9.18 -5.18 0.50
N GLN A 46 9.69 -6.41 0.68
CA GLN A 46 9.30 -7.54 -0.18
C GLN A 46 7.81 -7.88 -0.02
N LEU A 47 7.30 -7.87 1.21
CA LEU A 47 5.87 -8.06 1.46
C LEU A 47 5.02 -6.95 0.84
N LEU A 48 5.49 -5.69 0.82
CA LEU A 48 4.79 -4.59 0.17
C LEU A 48 4.61 -4.83 -1.33
N ILE A 49 5.65 -5.32 -2.01
CA ILE A 49 5.57 -5.74 -3.42
C ILE A 49 4.57 -6.89 -3.58
N LEU A 50 4.61 -7.89 -2.70
CA LEU A 50 3.67 -9.03 -2.75
C LEU A 50 2.22 -8.62 -2.49
N VAL A 51 1.97 -7.59 -1.66
CA VAL A 51 0.63 -6.99 -1.56
C VAL A 51 0.20 -6.46 -2.91
N GLY A 52 1.07 -5.70 -3.61
CA GLY A 52 0.76 -5.16 -4.92
C GLY A 52 0.43 -6.22 -5.96
N LEU A 53 1.30 -7.23 -6.09
CA LEU A 53 1.17 -8.32 -7.05
C LEU A 53 -0.08 -9.19 -6.82
N ASN A 54 -0.48 -9.39 -5.56
CA ASN A 54 -1.63 -10.23 -5.20
C ASN A 54 -2.90 -9.43 -4.91
N TYR A 55 -2.88 -8.10 -5.11
CA TYR A 55 -4.03 -7.26 -4.84
C TYR A 55 -5.24 -7.68 -5.69
N GLY A 56 -6.45 -7.54 -5.17
CA GLY A 56 -7.69 -7.90 -5.86
C GLY A 56 -8.40 -6.70 -6.50
N ASN A 57 -9.72 -6.83 -6.67
CA ASN A 57 -10.60 -5.73 -7.06
C ASN A 57 -11.23 -5.10 -5.81
N ALA A 58 -10.99 -3.81 -5.60
CA ALA A 58 -11.51 -3.05 -4.46
C ALA A 58 -13.03 -2.82 -4.51
N THR A 59 -13.66 -2.98 -5.68
CA THR A 59 -15.12 -2.78 -5.86
C THR A 59 -15.91 -3.95 -5.30
N ASP A 60 -15.40 -5.17 -5.52
CA ASP A 60 -16.12 -6.41 -5.22
C ASP A 60 -15.70 -7.01 -3.86
N SER A 61 -14.63 -6.47 -3.25
CA SER A 61 -14.09 -6.95 -1.98
C SER A 61 -13.88 -5.81 -0.98
N PRO A 62 -14.64 -5.78 0.14
CA PRO A 62 -14.41 -4.82 1.22
C PRO A 62 -13.03 -5.00 1.86
N GLN A 63 -12.49 -6.21 1.80
CA GLN A 63 -11.16 -6.53 2.31
C GLN A 63 -10.07 -5.85 1.47
N GLU A 64 -10.17 -5.92 0.14
CA GLU A 64 -9.24 -5.23 -0.77
C GLU A 64 -9.35 -3.73 -0.66
N LYS A 65 -10.57 -3.19 -0.53
CA LYS A 65 -10.77 -1.77 -0.25
C LYS A 65 -10.07 -1.36 1.04
N SER A 66 -10.15 -2.18 2.08
CA SER A 66 -9.49 -1.93 3.37
C SER A 66 -7.96 -2.04 3.29
N VAL A 67 -7.44 -2.94 2.46
CA VAL A 67 -5.99 -3.05 2.18
C VAL A 67 -5.48 -1.76 1.56
N LEU A 68 -6.14 -1.26 0.51
CA LEU A 68 -5.78 -0.01 -0.16
C LEU A 68 -5.91 1.19 0.77
N ALA A 69 -7.00 1.31 1.53
CA ALA A 69 -7.20 2.38 2.50
C ALA A 69 -6.06 2.43 3.55
N ARG A 70 -5.61 1.26 4.04
CA ARG A 70 -4.48 1.18 4.98
C ARG A 70 -3.16 1.61 4.36
N LEU A 71 -2.88 1.19 3.13
CA LEU A 71 -1.67 1.58 2.41
C LEU A 71 -1.60 3.09 2.17
N LEU A 72 -2.72 3.72 1.81
CA LEU A 72 -2.81 5.16 1.60
C LEU A 72 -2.69 5.99 2.90
N GLN A 73 -2.68 5.34 4.07
CA GLN A 73 -2.47 5.96 5.38
C GLN A 73 -1.09 5.64 5.98
N MET A 74 -0.17 5.07 5.19
CA MET A 74 1.15 4.70 5.68
C MET A 74 1.99 5.91 6.08
N ARG A 75 2.55 5.88 7.28
CA ARG A 75 3.38 6.98 7.82
C ARG A 75 4.85 6.87 7.43
N MET A 76 5.30 5.69 6.98
CA MET A 76 6.69 5.46 6.60
C MET A 76 7.09 6.01 5.22
N LEU A 77 6.19 6.68 4.51
CA LEU A 77 6.44 7.31 3.20
C LEU A 77 7.35 8.55 3.23
N LYS A 78 7.93 8.87 4.40
CA LYS A 78 9.03 9.83 4.55
C LYS A 78 10.40 9.24 4.18
N ASN A 79 10.53 7.92 4.14
CA ASN A 79 11.78 7.24 3.76
C ASN A 79 11.77 6.98 2.25
N LYS A 80 12.74 7.55 1.51
CA LYS A 80 12.82 7.47 0.03
C LYS A 80 12.79 6.03 -0.51
N ASN A 81 13.44 5.08 0.16
CA ASN A 81 13.44 3.68 -0.26
C ASN A 81 12.05 3.05 -0.09
N VAL A 82 11.37 3.36 1.03
CA VAL A 82 9.99 2.92 1.27
C VAL A 82 9.05 3.53 0.25
N THR A 83 9.16 4.84 0.00
CA THR A 83 8.33 5.56 -0.97
C THR A 83 8.49 4.98 -2.38
N SER A 84 9.73 4.68 -2.80
CA SER A 84 9.99 4.07 -4.11
C SER A 84 9.29 2.72 -4.28
N VAL A 85 9.47 1.80 -3.31
CA VAL A 85 8.82 0.48 -3.36
C VAL A 85 7.30 0.57 -3.23
N PHE A 86 6.81 1.50 -2.40
CA PHE A 86 5.39 1.79 -2.28
C PHE A 86 4.79 2.26 -3.60
N THR A 87 5.42 3.21 -4.30
CA THR A 87 4.92 3.73 -5.58
C THR A 87 4.86 2.63 -6.63
N VAL A 88 5.86 1.75 -6.71
CA VAL A 88 5.84 0.59 -7.61
C VAL A 88 4.69 -0.36 -7.26
N SER A 89 4.53 -0.69 -5.98
CA SER A 89 3.48 -1.60 -5.52
C SER A 89 2.09 -1.01 -5.75
N LEU A 90 1.91 0.28 -5.47
CA LEU A 90 0.66 1.00 -5.73
C LEU A 90 0.35 1.04 -7.22
N ARG A 91 1.34 1.31 -8.09
CA ARG A 91 1.14 1.28 -9.53
C ARG A 91 0.62 -0.08 -10.00
N GLU A 92 1.22 -1.18 -9.53
CA GLU A 92 0.77 -2.53 -9.85
C GLU A 92 -0.69 -2.79 -9.43
N MET A 93 -1.11 -2.27 -8.27
CA MET A 93 -2.48 -2.40 -7.78
C MET A 93 -3.50 -1.63 -8.62
N LEU A 94 -3.10 -0.46 -9.13
CA LEU A 94 -4.01 0.50 -9.76
C LEU A 94 -4.06 0.35 -11.29
N VAL A 95 -2.95 -0.03 -11.92
CA VAL A 95 -2.84 -0.21 -13.38
C VAL A 95 -3.23 -1.65 -13.74
N ARG A 96 -4.52 -1.96 -13.56
CA ARG A 96 -5.12 -3.22 -14.01
C ARG A 96 -6.03 -2.98 -15.21
N LYS A 97 -6.59 -4.06 -15.78
CA LYS A 97 -7.46 -3.97 -16.96
C LYS A 97 -8.67 -3.04 -16.75
N SER A 98 -9.13 -2.88 -15.51
CA SER A 98 -10.20 -1.95 -15.13
C SER A 98 -9.67 -0.83 -14.21
N ASP A 99 -10.10 0.40 -14.46
CA ASP A 99 -9.68 1.57 -13.66
C ASP A 99 -10.42 1.68 -12.30
N CYS A 100 -11.09 0.62 -11.86
CA CYS A 100 -11.90 0.64 -10.64
C CYS A 100 -11.07 0.90 -9.38
N ASN A 101 -9.91 0.25 -9.27
CA ASN A 101 -8.99 0.43 -8.15
C ASN A 101 -8.46 1.86 -8.11
N MET A 102 -8.13 2.43 -9.28
CA MET A 102 -7.69 3.83 -9.39
C MET A 102 -8.78 4.80 -8.92
N ARG A 103 -10.04 4.63 -9.35
CA ARG A 103 -11.16 5.47 -8.88
C ARG A 103 -11.34 5.39 -7.36
N ILE A 104 -11.21 4.19 -6.78
CA ILE A 104 -11.33 3.98 -5.33
C ILE A 104 -10.15 4.62 -4.59
N ALA A 105 -8.93 4.49 -5.10
CA ALA A 105 -7.75 5.14 -4.53
C ALA A 105 -7.88 6.66 -4.52
N ILE A 106 -8.33 7.27 -5.62
CA ILE A 106 -8.58 8.72 -5.69
C ILE A 106 -9.62 9.13 -4.65
N ARG A 107 -10.75 8.41 -4.57
CA ARG A 107 -11.79 8.69 -3.57
C ARG A 107 -11.22 8.65 -2.15
N LEU A 108 -10.49 7.59 -1.79
CA LEU A 108 -9.90 7.42 -0.46
C LEU A 108 -8.87 8.52 -0.15
N LEU A 109 -8.07 8.93 -1.12
CA LEU A 109 -7.11 10.04 -0.95
C LEU A 109 -7.82 11.38 -0.71
N LEU A 110 -8.90 11.66 -1.45
CA LEU A 110 -9.72 12.86 -1.22
C LEU A 110 -10.39 12.81 0.16
N GLU A 111 -10.94 11.66 0.55
CA GLU A 111 -11.51 11.45 1.89
C GLU A 111 -10.46 11.66 2.99
N ASN A 112 -9.23 11.20 2.80
CA ASN A 112 -8.12 11.43 3.73
C ASN A 112 -7.73 12.91 3.81
N GLU A 113 -7.73 13.63 2.69
CA GLU A 113 -7.31 15.03 2.60
C GLU A 113 -8.33 16.00 3.21
N PHE A 114 -9.62 15.78 2.93
CA PHE A 114 -10.70 16.64 3.42
C PHE A 114 -11.31 16.14 4.73
N GLY A 115 -11.04 14.90 5.13
CA GLY A 115 -11.54 14.28 6.34
C GLY A 115 -10.82 14.71 7.62
N HIS A 116 -10.77 13.82 8.60
CA HIS A 116 -10.20 14.10 9.92
C HIS A 116 -8.70 14.40 9.84
N VAL A 117 -8.21 15.33 10.68
CA VAL A 117 -6.80 15.79 10.69
C VAL A 117 -5.79 14.63 10.79
N MET A 118 -6.13 13.56 11.52
CA MET A 118 -5.24 12.39 11.69
C MET A 118 -5.04 11.57 10.40
N SER A 119 -5.91 11.72 9.41
CA SER A 119 -5.82 11.08 8.09
C SER A 119 -5.17 12.00 7.04
N ARG A 120 -4.99 13.27 7.35
CA ARG A 120 -4.34 14.25 6.47
C ARG A 120 -2.83 14.04 6.57
N HIS A 121 -2.27 13.39 5.57
CA HIS A 121 -0.84 13.14 5.51
C HIS A 121 -0.20 13.97 4.40
N PRO A 122 1.01 14.52 4.61
CA PRO A 122 1.69 15.34 3.59
C PRO A 122 1.87 14.64 2.24
N HIS A 123 1.82 13.31 2.21
CA HIS A 123 1.99 12.52 1.00
C HIS A 123 0.68 12.27 0.22
N ASN A 124 -0.51 12.57 0.76
CA ASN A 124 -1.78 12.30 0.06
C ASN A 124 -1.81 12.94 -1.34
N VAL A 125 -1.50 14.24 -1.42
CA VAL A 125 -1.43 14.98 -2.69
C VAL A 125 -0.30 14.47 -3.57
N SER A 126 0.86 14.15 -2.99
CA SER A 126 1.99 13.60 -3.77
C SER A 126 1.64 12.25 -4.41
N ILE A 127 0.92 11.37 -3.71
CA ILE A 127 0.44 10.10 -4.24
C ILE A 127 -0.55 10.37 -5.37
N LEU A 128 -1.53 11.25 -5.16
CA LEU A 128 -2.50 11.63 -6.17
C LEU A 128 -1.83 12.14 -7.46
N ILE A 129 -0.83 13.03 -7.35
CA ILE A 129 -0.05 13.52 -8.49
C ILE A 129 0.67 12.36 -9.20
N SER A 130 1.32 11.46 -8.45
CA SER A 130 2.03 10.32 -9.04
C SER A 130 1.12 9.37 -9.81
N MET A 131 -0.14 9.22 -9.37
CA MET A 131 -1.13 8.38 -10.04
C MET A 131 -1.47 8.90 -11.43
N PHE A 132 -1.56 10.23 -11.63
CA PHE A 132 -1.73 10.81 -12.96
C PHE A 132 -0.52 10.54 -13.89
N GLY A 133 0.65 10.26 -13.33
CA GLY A 133 1.85 9.87 -14.07
C GLY A 133 1.91 8.39 -14.44
N PHE A 134 1.03 7.53 -13.91
CA PHE A 134 1.06 6.08 -14.19
C PHE A 134 0.74 5.74 -15.66
N ASP A 135 0.04 6.64 -16.34
CA ASP A 135 -0.62 6.41 -17.62
C ASP A 135 0.04 7.14 -18.81
N ARG A 136 1.34 7.47 -18.72
CA ARG A 136 2.08 8.14 -19.82
C ARG A 136 2.08 7.37 -21.14
N THR A 137 1.71 6.09 -21.15
CA THR A 137 1.53 5.28 -22.36
C THR A 137 0.12 5.37 -22.97
N ARG A 138 -0.94 5.69 -22.21
CA ARG A 138 -2.28 5.96 -22.76
C ARG A 138 -2.56 7.44 -23.01
N ALA A 139 -1.90 8.33 -22.27
CA ALA A 139 -2.04 9.78 -22.45
C ALA A 139 -1.29 10.33 -23.68
N ALA A 140 -0.56 9.47 -24.39
CA ALA A 140 0.18 9.78 -25.61
C ALA A 140 -0.47 9.19 -26.88
N GLU A 141 -1.64 8.56 -26.73
CA GLU A 141 -2.57 8.18 -27.81
C GLU A 141 -3.73 9.18 -27.86
#